data_AF-A0A2E8JZP5-F1
#
_entry.id   AF-A0A2E8JZP5-F1
#
_cell.length_a   1.000
_cell.length_b   1.000
_cell.length_c   1.000
_cell.angle_alpha   90.00
_cell.angle_beta   90.00
_cell.angle_gamma   90.00
#
_symmetry.space_group_name_H-M   'P 1'
#
loop_
_entity.id
_entity.type
_entity.pdbx_description
1 polymer ?
#
loop_
_entity_poly.entity_id
_entity_poly.type
_entity_poly.pdbx_seq_one_letter_code
_entity_poly.pdbx_strand_id
1 'polypeptide(L)'
;MRGRELMQRLGWSAWALVPVALLAFHFGPGRTLAAREVAATRFREATELEQIAIGLQSEAYQAHVDSIDMRRRSFLEESDGGDEATAAMNERERIAYESASAAWTAVADAFAQVEERLVDDDPRTIDRVRWSKARARVRSGAIWEGTADLEALSVPRSSAPGDVELARAAREELATAHYFGARLLRMAGEPARVWRAEALKARQHFRLLAETAAATGADADVVRGLEDNVERTIDLEQMDKSELEGRAMPRESPRGTRGRRPGQGREGITNRPPTQRDGRGAGGAGPVGPGW
;
A
#
# COMPACT_ATOMS: atom_id res chain seq x y z
N MET A 1 -60.82 10.43 42.50
CA MET A 1 -59.53 10.34 43.23
C MET A 1 -58.46 9.47 42.53
N ARG A 2 -58.80 8.37 41.83
CA ARG A 2 -57.81 7.48 41.18
C ARG A 2 -56.93 8.10 40.07
N GLY A 3 -57.42 9.10 39.32
CA GLY A 3 -56.68 9.67 38.19
C GLY A 3 -55.46 10.52 38.59
N ARG A 4 -55.51 11.19 39.74
CA ARG A 4 -54.44 12.10 40.21
C ARG A 4 -53.21 11.35 40.73
N GLU A 5 -53.44 10.23 41.42
CA GLU A 5 -52.37 9.30 41.83
C GLU A 5 -51.69 8.62 40.64
N LEU A 6 -52.46 8.24 39.62
CA LEU A 6 -51.90 7.64 38.39
C LEU A 6 -50.98 8.61 37.64
N MET A 7 -51.38 9.88 37.49
CA MET A 7 -50.53 10.92 36.88
C MET A 7 -49.28 11.23 37.71
N GLN A 8 -49.38 11.23 39.05
CA GLN A 8 -48.20 11.39 39.91
C GLN A 8 -47.23 10.20 39.79
N ARG A 9 -47.73 8.97 39.78
CA ARG A 9 -46.90 7.77 39.61
C ARG A 9 -46.23 7.71 38.24
N LEU A 10 -46.93 8.10 37.18
CA LEU A 10 -46.37 8.24 35.84
C LEU A 10 -45.30 9.33 35.77
N GLY A 11 -45.53 10.49 36.41
CA GLY A 11 -44.55 11.57 36.49
C GLY A 11 -43.25 11.17 37.21
N TRP A 12 -43.36 10.47 38.34
CA TRP A 12 -42.20 9.94 39.07
C TRP A 12 -41.45 8.85 38.29
N SER A 13 -42.18 7.97 37.61
CA SER A 13 -41.58 6.91 36.78
C SER A 13 -40.84 7.52 35.59
N ALA A 14 -41.43 8.50 34.90
CA ALA A 14 -40.77 9.22 33.82
C ALA A 14 -39.52 9.98 34.31
N TRP A 15 -39.61 10.65 35.46
CA TRP A 15 -38.47 11.36 36.05
C TRP A 15 -37.33 10.42 36.46
N ALA A 16 -37.65 9.25 37.04
CA ALA A 16 -36.67 8.23 37.40
C ALA A 16 -36.01 7.56 36.18
N LEU A 17 -36.68 7.54 35.03
CA LEU A 17 -36.13 6.99 33.78
C LEU A 17 -35.16 7.95 33.07
N VAL A 18 -35.24 9.27 33.30
CA VAL A 18 -34.35 10.25 32.65
C VAL A 18 -32.86 9.99 32.97
N PRO A 19 -32.44 9.79 34.24
CA PRO A 19 -31.04 9.47 34.55
C PRO A 19 -30.58 8.16 33.90
N VAL A 20 -31.44 7.14 33.87
CA VAL A 20 -31.13 5.83 33.26
C VAL A 20 -30.96 5.97 31.75
N ALA A 21 -31.84 6.74 31.09
CA ALA A 21 -31.74 7.03 29.66
C ALA A 21 -30.49 7.86 29.32
N LEU A 22 -30.13 8.85 30.15
CA LEU A 22 -28.90 9.62 30.00
C LEU A 22 -27.65 8.76 30.19
N LEU A 23 -27.66 7.85 31.17
CA LEU A 23 -26.56 6.91 31.39
C LEU A 23 -26.45 5.95 30.20
N ALA A 24 -27.55 5.34 29.78
CA ALA A 24 -27.59 4.44 28.62
C ALA A 24 -27.14 5.16 27.33
N PHE A 25 -27.53 6.43 27.16
CA PHE A 25 -27.07 7.26 26.06
C PHE A 25 -25.56 7.51 26.15
N HIS A 26 -25.06 7.97 27.30
CA HIS A 26 -23.64 8.27 27.48
C HIS A 26 -22.75 7.04 27.29
N PHE A 27 -23.16 5.87 27.81
CA PHE A 27 -22.40 4.63 27.72
C PHE A 27 -22.59 3.87 26.40
N GLY A 28 -23.58 4.22 25.58
CA GLY A 28 -23.80 3.66 24.25
C GLY A 28 -23.63 4.72 23.14
N PRO A 29 -24.73 5.32 22.63
CA PRO A 29 -24.69 6.27 21.51
C PRO A 29 -23.72 7.45 21.68
N GLY A 30 -23.65 8.05 22.87
CA GLY A 30 -22.81 9.23 23.15
C GLY A 30 -21.31 8.97 22.95
N ARG A 31 -20.82 7.77 23.32
CA ARG A 31 -19.43 7.37 23.05
C ARG A 31 -19.16 7.21 21.56
N THR A 32 -20.09 6.63 20.81
CA THR A 32 -19.93 6.45 19.36
C THR A 32 -19.92 7.79 18.61
N LEU A 33 -20.75 8.75 19.03
CA LEU A 33 -20.76 10.09 18.46
C LEU A 33 -19.45 10.84 18.75
N ALA A 34 -18.98 10.81 20.00
CA ALA A 34 -17.70 11.42 20.36
C ALA A 34 -16.51 10.77 19.62
N ALA A 35 -16.51 9.43 19.47
CA ALA A 35 -15.49 8.71 18.71
C ALA A 35 -15.48 9.13 17.23
N ARG A 36 -16.65 9.30 16.62
CA ARG A 36 -16.81 9.78 15.24
C ARG A 36 -16.31 11.21 15.04
N GLU A 37 -16.59 12.13 15.97
CA GLU A 37 -16.10 13.51 15.88
C GLU A 37 -14.57 13.58 15.97
N VAL A 38 -13.98 12.80 16.89
CA VAL A 38 -12.52 12.67 17.00
C VAL A 38 -11.95 12.04 15.74
N ALA A 39 -12.54 10.95 15.24
CA ALA A 39 -12.10 10.30 14.00
C ALA A 39 -12.20 11.24 12.80
N ALA A 40 -13.24 12.06 12.68
CA ALA A 40 -13.40 13.04 11.61
C ALA A 40 -12.32 14.14 11.68
N THR A 41 -11.96 14.58 12.88
CA THR A 41 -10.85 15.54 13.06
C THR A 41 -9.51 14.93 12.67
N ARG A 42 -9.23 13.70 13.13
CA ARG A 42 -8.02 12.95 12.74
C ARG A 42 -7.96 12.63 11.26
N PHE A 43 -9.10 12.38 10.62
CA PHE A 43 -9.17 12.15 9.18
C PHE A 43 -8.78 13.42 8.39
N ARG A 44 -9.21 14.60 8.85
CA ARG A 44 -8.77 15.87 8.26
C ARG A 44 -7.26 16.07 8.41
N GLU A 45 -6.73 15.85 9.60
CA GLU A 45 -5.28 15.89 9.85
C GLU A 45 -4.51 14.92 8.93
N ALA A 46 -5.00 13.68 8.77
CA ALA A 46 -4.39 12.69 7.87
C ALA A 46 -4.44 13.14 6.40
N THR A 47 -5.51 13.79 5.98
CA THR A 47 -5.67 14.33 4.62
C THR A 47 -4.72 15.52 4.38
N GLU A 48 -4.54 16.40 5.37
CA GLU A 48 -3.57 17.50 5.29
C GLU A 48 -2.13 16.98 5.18
N LEU A 49 -1.78 15.95 5.97
CA LEU A 49 -0.50 15.26 5.85
C LEU A 49 -0.34 14.61 4.47
N GLU A 50 -1.40 14.05 3.89
CA GLU A 50 -1.37 13.46 2.55
C GLU A 50 -1.02 14.53 1.50
N GLN A 51 -1.59 15.73 1.58
CA GLN A 51 -1.25 16.82 0.66
C GLN A 51 0.22 17.25 0.77
N ILE A 52 0.76 17.31 1.99
CA ILE A 52 2.19 17.59 2.21
C ILE A 52 3.05 16.49 1.59
N ALA A 53 2.69 15.22 1.81
CA ALA A 53 3.42 14.08 1.26
C ALA A 53 3.40 14.06 -0.28
N ILE A 54 2.27 14.44 -0.91
CA ILE A 54 2.17 14.60 -2.36
C ILE A 54 3.12 15.68 -2.90
N GLY A 55 3.21 16.82 -2.19
CA GLY A 55 4.14 17.90 -2.53
C GLY A 55 5.60 17.42 -2.49
N LEU A 56 6.00 16.80 -1.38
CA LEU A 56 7.36 16.26 -1.20
C LEU A 56 7.69 15.14 -2.20
N GLN A 57 6.72 14.26 -2.51
CA GLN A 57 6.89 13.24 -3.54
C GLN A 57 7.09 13.85 -4.93
N SER A 58 6.38 14.94 -5.22
CA SER A 58 6.54 15.67 -6.49
C SER A 58 7.92 16.32 -6.59
N GLU A 59 8.42 16.91 -5.51
CA GLU A 59 9.80 17.46 -5.43
C GLU A 59 10.85 16.36 -5.61
N ALA A 60 10.67 15.21 -4.95
CA ALA A 60 11.55 14.06 -5.08
C ALA A 60 11.59 13.52 -6.52
N TYR A 61 10.43 13.45 -7.18
CA TYR A 61 10.35 13.07 -8.58
C TYR A 61 11.07 14.07 -9.49
N GLN A 62 10.95 15.38 -9.26
CA GLN A 62 11.69 16.36 -10.06
C GLN A 62 13.20 16.23 -9.87
N ALA A 63 13.68 16.07 -8.63
CA ALA A 63 15.09 15.83 -8.37
C ALA A 63 15.61 14.55 -9.07
N HIS A 64 14.77 13.52 -9.18
CA HIS A 64 15.09 12.30 -9.94
C HIS A 64 15.21 12.54 -11.44
N VAL A 65 14.30 13.32 -12.04
CA VAL A 65 14.36 13.67 -13.46
C VAL A 65 15.58 14.53 -13.75
N ASP A 66 15.87 15.53 -12.91
CA ASP A 66 17.06 16.38 -13.02
C ASP A 66 18.36 15.55 -12.98
N SER A 67 18.41 14.56 -12.08
CA SER A 67 19.51 13.59 -11.94
C SER A 67 19.71 12.75 -13.21
N ILE A 68 18.64 12.30 -13.87
CA ILE A 68 18.71 11.58 -15.14
C ILE A 68 19.18 12.50 -16.28
N ASP A 69 18.62 13.69 -16.38
CA ASP A 69 18.96 14.64 -17.45
C ASP A 69 20.41 15.13 -17.34
N MET A 70 20.91 15.31 -16.12
CA MET A 70 22.31 15.64 -15.87
C MET A 70 23.24 14.52 -16.35
N ARG A 71 22.99 13.26 -15.93
CA ARG A 71 23.79 12.10 -16.40
C ARG A 71 23.79 12.00 -17.92
N ARG A 72 22.65 12.26 -18.56
CA ARG A 72 22.53 12.27 -20.02
C ARG A 72 23.38 13.37 -20.66
N ARG A 73 23.39 14.58 -20.11
CA ARG A 73 24.21 15.69 -20.62
C ARG A 73 25.70 15.42 -20.44
N SER A 74 26.13 14.96 -19.26
CA SER A 74 27.53 14.62 -19.01
C SER A 74 28.05 13.55 -19.96
N PHE A 75 27.22 12.53 -20.27
CA PHE A 75 27.57 11.52 -21.27
C PHE A 75 27.73 12.10 -22.69
N LEU A 76 26.89 13.06 -23.09
CA LEU A 76 26.94 13.66 -24.43
C LEU A 76 28.07 14.68 -24.60
N GLU A 77 28.42 15.40 -23.53
CA GLU A 77 29.43 16.47 -23.58
C GLU A 77 30.87 15.95 -23.43
N GLU A 78 31.06 14.64 -23.24
CA GLU A 78 32.37 14.00 -22.99
C GLU A 78 33.19 14.69 -21.88
N SER A 79 32.49 15.43 -21.01
CA SER A 79 33.09 16.02 -19.82
C SER A 79 33.14 14.94 -18.75
N ASP A 80 34.29 14.81 -18.08
CA ASP A 80 34.34 14.30 -16.71
C ASP A 80 33.54 15.30 -15.86
N GLY A 81 32.21 15.26 -15.99
CA GLY A 81 31.27 16.14 -15.32
C GLY A 81 31.52 15.98 -13.83
N GLY A 82 32.23 16.96 -13.26
CA GLY A 82 32.99 16.79 -12.03
C GLY A 82 32.22 15.99 -10.99
N ASP A 83 32.83 14.91 -10.50
CA ASP A 83 32.25 13.92 -9.59
C ASP A 83 31.43 14.57 -8.45
N GLU A 84 31.84 15.75 -8.00
CA GLU A 84 31.17 16.56 -6.99
C GLU A 84 29.76 17.04 -7.37
N ALA A 85 29.53 17.52 -8.60
CA ALA A 85 28.21 17.97 -9.06
C ALA A 85 27.23 16.80 -9.19
N THR A 86 27.70 15.66 -9.70
CA THR A 86 26.93 14.41 -9.76
C THR A 86 26.59 13.92 -8.36
N ALA A 87 27.56 13.93 -7.43
CA ALA A 87 27.35 13.55 -6.05
C ALA A 87 26.34 14.46 -5.34
N ALA A 88 26.42 15.78 -5.52
CA ALA A 88 25.49 16.73 -4.94
C ALA A 88 24.04 16.52 -5.44
N MET A 89 23.85 16.20 -6.73
CA MET A 89 22.53 15.90 -7.28
C MET A 89 21.97 14.58 -6.76
N ASN A 90 22.79 13.53 -6.70
CA ASN A 90 22.40 12.24 -6.12
C ASN A 90 22.00 12.41 -4.64
N GLU A 91 22.72 13.24 -3.90
CA GLU A 91 22.41 13.53 -2.50
C GLU A 91 21.10 14.31 -2.36
N ARG A 92 20.86 15.31 -3.22
CA ARG A 92 19.59 16.04 -3.26
C ARG A 92 18.42 15.12 -3.57
N GLU A 93 18.56 14.24 -4.56
CA GLU A 93 17.56 13.22 -4.89
C GLU A 93 17.28 12.31 -3.69
N ARG A 94 18.33 11.82 -3.02
CA ARG A 94 18.22 10.95 -1.83
C ARG A 94 17.46 11.64 -0.71
N ILE A 95 17.85 12.86 -0.33
CA ILE A 95 17.21 13.65 0.74
C ILE A 95 15.73 13.90 0.42
N ALA A 96 15.41 14.23 -0.84
CA ALA A 96 14.04 14.48 -1.25
C ALA A 96 13.16 13.22 -1.11
N TYR A 97 13.66 12.05 -1.56
CA TYR A 97 12.93 10.80 -1.38
C TYR A 97 12.84 10.33 0.07
N GLU A 98 13.85 10.57 0.90
CA GLU A 98 13.77 10.28 2.34
C GLU A 98 12.70 11.13 3.01
N SER A 99 12.63 12.42 2.66
CA SER A 99 11.61 13.34 3.17
C SER A 99 10.21 12.93 2.73
N ALA A 100 10.01 12.62 1.44
CA ALA A 100 8.73 12.12 0.93
C ALA A 100 8.32 10.81 1.61
N SER A 101 9.25 9.87 1.74
CA SER A 101 9.03 8.57 2.35
C SER A 101 8.69 8.67 3.85
N ALA A 102 9.33 9.59 4.58
CA ALA A 102 8.97 9.92 5.97
C ALA A 102 7.56 10.55 6.06
N ALA A 103 7.23 11.49 5.19
CA ALA A 103 5.90 12.10 5.15
C ALA A 103 4.80 11.06 4.87
N TRP A 104 5.00 10.16 3.90
CA TRP A 104 4.07 9.06 3.63
C TRP A 104 3.93 8.08 4.80
N THR A 105 4.99 7.90 5.60
CA THR A 105 4.91 7.11 6.84
C THR A 105 3.97 7.79 7.84
N ALA A 106 4.12 9.10 8.04
CA ALA A 106 3.24 9.86 8.91
C ALA A 106 1.76 9.82 8.45
N VAL A 107 1.50 9.83 7.15
CA VAL A 107 0.15 9.65 6.58
C VAL A 107 -0.42 8.27 6.93
N ALA A 108 0.36 7.21 6.73
CA ALA A 108 -0.07 5.85 7.07
C ALA A 108 -0.36 5.72 8.58
N ASP A 109 0.47 6.29 9.44
CA ASP A 109 0.27 6.28 10.89
C ASP A 109 -0.96 7.10 11.32
N ALA A 110 -1.21 8.24 10.65
CA ALA A 110 -2.39 9.05 10.90
C ALA A 110 -3.68 8.30 10.52
N PHE A 111 -3.71 7.64 9.36
CA PHE A 111 -4.87 6.81 8.99
C PHE A 111 -5.02 5.56 9.86
N ALA A 112 -3.93 4.97 10.36
CA ALA A 112 -4.00 3.89 11.34
C ALA A 112 -4.68 4.33 12.65
N GLN A 113 -4.38 5.55 13.12
CA GLN A 113 -5.04 6.16 14.29
C GLN A 113 -6.51 6.48 14.04
N VAL A 114 -6.90 6.79 12.81
CA VAL A 114 -8.30 6.95 12.42
C VAL A 114 -9.01 5.59 12.45
N GLU A 115 -8.40 4.56 11.86
CA GLU A 115 -8.95 3.20 11.83
C GLU A 115 -9.23 2.65 13.23
N GLU A 116 -8.28 2.80 14.16
CA GLU A 116 -8.41 2.34 15.56
C GLU A 116 -9.62 2.96 16.28
N ARG A 117 -10.01 4.19 15.90
CA ARG A 117 -11.16 4.89 16.50
C ARG A 117 -12.49 4.51 15.85
N LEU A 118 -12.45 3.92 14.66
CA LEU A 118 -13.63 3.53 13.88
C LEU A 118 -13.99 2.05 14.02
N VAL A 119 -13.37 1.29 14.94
CA VAL A 119 -13.50 -0.18 15.05
C VAL A 119 -14.96 -0.68 15.08
N ASP A 120 -15.88 0.09 15.67
CA ASP A 120 -17.31 -0.25 15.76
C ASP A 120 -18.20 0.53 14.76
N ASP A 121 -17.60 1.22 13.78
CA ASP A 121 -18.33 2.01 12.78
C ASP A 121 -18.69 1.19 11.53
N ASP A 122 -19.36 1.83 10.56
CA ASP A 122 -19.73 1.24 9.28
C ASP A 122 -18.50 0.64 8.57
N PRO A 123 -18.50 -0.67 8.24
CA PRO A 123 -17.36 -1.34 7.62
C PRO A 123 -16.88 -0.70 6.32
N ARG A 124 -17.75 -0.01 5.57
CA ARG A 124 -17.36 0.69 4.35
C ARG A 124 -16.51 1.92 4.64
N THR A 125 -16.80 2.62 5.74
CA THR A 125 -16.00 3.76 6.19
C THR A 125 -14.61 3.28 6.62
N ILE A 126 -14.54 2.19 7.38
CA ILE A 126 -13.29 1.54 7.77
C ILE A 126 -12.46 1.17 6.53
N ASP A 127 -13.07 0.60 5.50
CA ASP A 127 -12.34 0.20 4.30
C ASP A 127 -11.77 1.34 3.48
N ARG A 128 -12.47 2.47 3.40
CA ARG A 128 -11.91 3.67 2.76
C ARG A 128 -10.68 4.16 3.50
N VAL A 129 -10.71 4.16 4.83
CA VAL A 129 -9.55 4.51 5.67
C VAL A 129 -8.41 3.50 5.46
N ARG A 130 -8.71 2.20 5.41
CA ARG A 130 -7.72 1.15 5.12
C ARG A 130 -7.09 1.31 3.74
N TRP A 131 -7.88 1.65 2.73
CA TRP A 131 -7.39 1.93 1.39
C TRP A 131 -6.42 3.11 1.38
N SER A 132 -6.78 4.25 2.00
CA SER A 132 -5.88 5.41 2.13
C SER A 132 -4.59 5.08 2.90
N LYS A 133 -4.71 4.34 4.01
CA LYS A 133 -3.55 3.86 4.79
C LYS A 133 -2.62 2.99 3.93
N ALA A 134 -3.17 2.03 3.19
CA ALA A 134 -2.39 1.11 2.39
C ALA A 134 -1.69 1.81 1.22
N ARG A 135 -2.36 2.77 0.57
CA ARG A 135 -1.75 3.66 -0.43
C ARG A 135 -0.56 4.43 0.10
N ALA A 136 -0.68 4.97 1.31
CA ALA A 136 0.40 5.67 2.00
C ALA A 136 1.56 4.72 2.36
N ARG A 137 1.26 3.49 2.82
CA ARG A 137 2.27 2.45 3.06
C ARG A 137 3.08 2.14 1.80
N VAL A 138 2.42 1.96 0.66
CA VAL A 138 3.10 1.73 -0.63
C VAL A 138 4.06 2.89 -0.95
N ARG A 139 3.58 4.13 -0.89
CA ARG A 139 4.36 5.34 -1.21
C ARG A 139 5.48 5.63 -0.20
N SER A 140 5.34 5.15 1.04
CA SER A 140 6.41 5.20 2.05
C SER A 140 7.55 4.22 1.77
N GLY A 141 7.38 3.25 0.86
CA GLY A 141 8.32 2.15 0.65
C GLY A 141 7.95 0.87 1.39
N ALA A 142 7.01 0.90 2.35
CA ALA A 142 6.42 -0.29 2.97
C ALA A 142 5.45 -1.03 2.01
N ILE A 143 5.93 -1.31 0.80
CA ILE A 143 5.16 -1.83 -0.32
C ILE A 143 4.42 -3.11 0.06
N TRP A 144 5.11 -4.02 0.76
CA TRP A 144 4.54 -5.33 1.03
C TRP A 144 3.41 -5.33 2.06
N GLU A 145 3.53 -4.49 3.09
CA GLU A 145 2.44 -4.27 4.05
C GLU A 145 1.24 -3.63 3.35
N GLY A 146 1.50 -2.63 2.50
CA GLY A 146 0.46 -2.01 1.67
C GLY A 146 -0.22 -3.00 0.72
N THR A 147 0.53 -3.89 0.07
CA THR A 147 -0.06 -4.92 -0.83
C THR A 147 -0.97 -5.88 -0.08
N ALA A 148 -0.60 -6.31 1.13
CA ALA A 148 -1.42 -7.22 1.92
C ALA A 148 -2.76 -6.55 2.32
N ASP A 149 -2.71 -5.28 2.71
CA ASP A 149 -3.93 -4.50 3.02
C ASP A 149 -4.80 -4.29 1.77
N LEU A 150 -4.20 -3.96 0.61
CA LEU A 150 -4.92 -3.72 -0.65
C LEU A 150 -5.54 -5.00 -1.21
N GLU A 151 -4.86 -6.14 -1.08
CA GLU A 151 -5.37 -7.44 -1.50
C GLU A 151 -6.67 -7.78 -0.77
N ALA A 152 -6.73 -7.53 0.55
CA ALA A 152 -7.93 -7.72 1.35
C ALA A 152 -9.12 -6.84 0.91
N LEU A 153 -8.85 -5.69 0.27
CA LEU A 153 -9.85 -4.75 -0.24
C LEU A 153 -10.19 -4.96 -1.73
N SER A 154 -9.43 -5.79 -2.44
CA SER A 154 -9.57 -5.95 -3.89
C SER A 154 -10.86 -6.69 -4.30
N VAL A 155 -11.54 -7.35 -3.36
CA VAL A 155 -12.81 -8.04 -3.59
C VAL A 155 -13.95 -7.22 -2.99
N PRO A 156 -15.00 -6.90 -3.77
CA PRO A 156 -16.09 -6.08 -3.25
C PRO A 156 -16.88 -6.83 -2.17
N ARG A 157 -17.24 -6.12 -1.09
CA ARG A 157 -18.08 -6.67 -0.01
C ARG A 157 -19.49 -7.05 -0.48
N SER A 158 -20.03 -6.29 -1.42
CA SER A 158 -21.36 -6.48 -1.97
C SER A 158 -21.42 -5.94 -3.40
N SER A 159 -22.54 -6.18 -4.08
CA SER A 159 -22.79 -5.61 -5.41
C SER A 159 -23.16 -4.12 -5.39
N ALA A 160 -23.14 -3.45 -4.23
CA ALA A 160 -23.39 -2.03 -4.15
C ALA A 160 -22.32 -1.24 -4.95
N PRO A 161 -22.70 -0.23 -5.74
CA PRO A 161 -21.77 0.50 -6.61
C PRO A 161 -20.51 1.01 -5.91
N GLY A 162 -20.64 1.56 -4.69
CA GLY A 162 -19.51 2.05 -3.92
C GLY A 162 -18.54 0.96 -3.44
N ASP A 163 -19.03 -0.26 -3.18
CA ASP A 163 -18.18 -1.39 -2.78
C ASP A 163 -17.41 -1.92 -4.01
N VAL A 164 -18.06 -1.94 -5.18
CA VAL A 164 -17.43 -2.31 -6.46
C VAL A 164 -16.37 -1.29 -6.87
N GLU A 165 -16.65 0.00 -6.73
CA GLU A 165 -15.71 1.07 -7.04
C GLU A 165 -14.48 1.03 -6.13
N LEU A 166 -14.67 0.85 -4.81
CA LEU A 166 -13.56 0.73 -3.88
C LEU A 166 -12.68 -0.48 -4.18
N ALA A 167 -13.29 -1.63 -4.48
CA ALA A 167 -12.56 -2.85 -4.84
C ALA A 167 -11.77 -2.69 -6.15
N ARG A 168 -12.32 -1.96 -7.13
CA ARG A 168 -11.62 -1.60 -8.36
C ARG A 168 -10.42 -0.70 -8.05
N ALA A 169 -10.61 0.37 -7.28
CA ALA A 169 -9.54 1.30 -6.89
C ALA A 169 -8.44 0.61 -6.06
N ALA A 170 -8.81 -0.29 -5.15
CA ALA A 170 -7.86 -1.10 -4.39
C ALA A 170 -7.04 -2.02 -5.29
N ARG A 171 -7.67 -2.65 -6.30
CA ARG A 171 -6.97 -3.50 -7.28
C ARG A 171 -6.00 -2.70 -8.16
N GLU A 172 -6.35 -1.49 -8.55
CA GLU A 172 -5.47 -0.60 -9.33
C GLU A 172 -4.23 -0.19 -8.53
N GLU A 173 -4.41 0.17 -7.26
CA GLU A 173 -3.30 0.47 -6.34
C GLU A 173 -2.47 -0.79 -6.04
N LEU A 174 -3.09 -1.96 -5.91
CA LEU A 174 -2.39 -3.25 -5.71
C LEU A 174 -1.50 -3.58 -6.90
N ALA A 175 -2.02 -3.43 -8.13
CA ALA A 175 -1.27 -3.64 -9.36
C ALA A 175 -0.06 -2.69 -9.44
N THR A 176 -0.29 -1.41 -9.10
CA THR A 176 0.74 -0.37 -9.05
C THR A 176 1.81 -0.69 -8.01
N ALA A 177 1.43 -1.15 -6.83
CA ALA A 177 2.35 -1.55 -5.76
C ALA A 177 3.23 -2.74 -6.18
N HIS A 178 2.65 -3.75 -6.84
CA HIS A 178 3.42 -4.87 -7.40
C HIS A 178 4.39 -4.41 -8.48
N TYR A 179 3.99 -3.47 -9.34
CA TYR A 179 4.88 -2.88 -10.35
C TYR A 179 6.05 -2.12 -9.70
N PHE A 180 5.78 -1.27 -8.70
CA PHE A 180 6.84 -0.57 -7.95
C PHE A 180 7.78 -1.56 -7.28
N GLY A 181 7.24 -2.57 -6.58
CA GLY A 181 8.02 -3.62 -5.93
C GLY A 181 8.90 -4.36 -6.93
N ALA A 182 8.36 -4.79 -8.07
CA ALA A 182 9.11 -5.46 -9.12
C ALA A 182 10.26 -4.59 -9.66
N ARG A 183 9.98 -3.31 -9.95
CA ARG A 183 11.00 -2.38 -10.45
C ARG A 183 12.10 -2.15 -9.43
N LEU A 184 11.75 -1.95 -8.15
CA LEU A 184 12.73 -1.69 -7.09
C LEU A 184 13.60 -2.92 -6.80
N LEU A 185 13.01 -4.11 -6.74
CA LEU A 185 13.75 -5.38 -6.62
C LEU A 185 14.74 -5.53 -7.79
N ARG A 186 14.28 -5.22 -9.00
CA ARG A 186 15.12 -5.30 -10.20
C ARG A 186 16.29 -4.32 -10.17
N MET A 187 16.06 -3.06 -9.79
CA MET A 187 17.12 -2.06 -9.63
C MET A 187 18.11 -2.45 -8.52
N ALA A 188 17.62 -3.06 -7.43
CA ALA A 188 18.45 -3.61 -6.36
C ALA A 188 19.30 -4.82 -6.78
N GLY A 189 19.09 -5.37 -7.99
CA GLY A 189 19.85 -6.52 -8.51
C GLY A 189 19.33 -7.87 -8.01
N GLU A 190 18.11 -7.94 -7.52
CA GLU A 190 17.50 -9.21 -7.09
C GLU A 190 17.39 -10.20 -8.26
N PRO A 191 17.43 -11.53 -7.99
CA PRO A 191 17.33 -12.54 -9.03
C PRO A 191 16.03 -12.43 -9.82
N ALA A 192 16.06 -12.76 -11.11
CA ALA A 192 14.90 -12.56 -11.99
C ALA A 192 13.64 -13.29 -11.55
N ARG A 193 13.76 -14.48 -10.96
CA ARG A 193 12.63 -15.20 -10.36
C ARG A 193 11.89 -14.39 -9.28
N VAL A 194 12.59 -13.50 -8.58
CA VAL A 194 12.08 -12.72 -7.45
C VAL A 194 11.24 -11.56 -7.96
N TRP A 195 11.81 -10.74 -8.85
CA TRP A 195 11.12 -9.54 -9.37
C TRP A 195 10.09 -9.87 -10.47
N ARG A 196 10.32 -10.89 -11.31
CA ARG A 196 9.34 -11.31 -12.33
C ARG A 196 8.05 -11.86 -11.71
N ALA A 197 8.14 -12.50 -10.55
CA ALA A 197 6.95 -12.95 -9.83
C ALA A 197 6.04 -11.77 -9.43
N GLU A 198 6.62 -10.62 -9.08
CA GLU A 198 5.86 -9.42 -8.73
C GLU A 198 5.37 -8.68 -9.99
N ALA A 199 6.19 -8.60 -11.05
CA ALA A 199 5.76 -8.04 -12.34
C ALA A 199 4.57 -8.81 -12.93
N LEU A 200 4.58 -10.14 -12.82
CA LEU A 200 3.48 -10.99 -13.26
C LEU A 200 2.18 -10.70 -12.51
N LYS A 201 2.22 -10.47 -11.19
CA LYS A 201 1.03 -10.09 -10.40
C LYS A 201 0.48 -8.75 -10.86
N ALA A 202 1.35 -7.75 -11.03
CA ALA A 202 0.95 -6.43 -11.56
C ALA A 202 0.23 -6.57 -12.91
N ARG A 203 0.83 -7.33 -13.85
CA ARG A 203 0.27 -7.57 -15.18
C ARG A 203 -1.10 -8.24 -15.13
N GLN A 204 -1.27 -9.26 -14.29
CA GLN A 204 -2.54 -9.95 -14.13
C GLN A 204 -3.64 -9.00 -13.65
N HIS A 205 -3.35 -8.15 -12.66
CA HIS A 205 -4.31 -7.17 -12.17
C HIS A 205 -4.64 -6.09 -13.21
N PHE A 206 -3.64 -5.51 -13.89
CA PHE A 206 -3.90 -4.49 -14.93
C PHE A 206 -4.69 -5.06 -16.11
N ARG A 207 -4.37 -6.28 -16.55
CA ARG A 207 -5.12 -6.96 -17.60
C ARG A 207 -6.57 -7.18 -17.20
N LEU A 208 -6.81 -7.68 -15.99
CA LEU A 208 -8.17 -7.85 -15.48
C LEU A 208 -8.94 -6.52 -15.43
N LEU A 209 -8.29 -5.43 -15.00
CA LEU A 209 -8.88 -4.10 -14.97
C LEU A 209 -9.25 -3.62 -16.38
N ALA A 210 -8.34 -3.76 -17.35
CA ALA A 210 -8.56 -3.37 -18.74
C ALA A 210 -9.72 -4.16 -19.37
N GLU A 211 -9.69 -5.49 -19.26
CA GLU A 211 -10.73 -6.38 -19.79
C GLU A 211 -12.10 -6.08 -19.16
N THR A 212 -12.14 -5.85 -17.84
CA THR A 212 -13.37 -5.51 -17.13
C THR A 212 -13.91 -4.15 -17.58
N ALA A 213 -13.05 -3.12 -17.67
CA ALA A 213 -13.43 -1.79 -18.10
C ALA A 213 -14.03 -1.83 -19.52
N ALA A 214 -13.38 -2.53 -20.45
CA ALA A 214 -13.87 -2.72 -21.81
C ALA A 214 -15.22 -3.47 -21.84
N ALA A 215 -15.36 -4.56 -21.08
CA ALA A 215 -16.61 -5.33 -21.02
C ALA A 215 -17.79 -4.53 -20.44
N THR A 216 -17.51 -3.60 -19.50
CA THR A 216 -18.54 -2.73 -18.91
C THR A 216 -18.86 -1.47 -19.73
N GLY A 217 -18.18 -1.27 -20.86
CA GLY A 217 -18.37 -0.08 -21.69
C GLY A 217 -17.84 1.20 -21.06
N ALA A 218 -16.75 1.11 -20.29
CA ALA A 218 -16.05 2.28 -19.78
C ALA A 218 -15.49 3.15 -20.93
N ASP A 219 -15.13 4.38 -20.60
CA ASP A 219 -14.54 5.32 -21.55
C ASP A 219 -13.28 4.75 -22.23
N ALA A 220 -13.11 5.02 -23.53
CA ALA A 220 -12.01 4.46 -24.32
C ALA A 220 -10.62 4.90 -23.83
N ASP A 221 -10.50 6.10 -23.28
CA ASP A 221 -9.22 6.59 -22.74
C ASP A 221 -8.89 5.91 -21.39
N VAL A 222 -9.92 5.54 -20.61
CA VAL A 222 -9.74 4.74 -19.39
C VAL A 222 -9.24 3.33 -19.74
N VAL A 223 -9.85 2.68 -20.73
CA VAL A 223 -9.42 1.35 -21.19
C VAL A 223 -7.98 1.42 -21.69
N ARG A 224 -7.66 2.39 -22.56
CA ARG A 224 -6.30 2.57 -23.10
C ARG A 224 -5.28 2.82 -21.98
N GLY A 225 -5.60 3.65 -20.98
CA GLY A 225 -4.70 3.88 -19.85
C GLY A 225 -4.40 2.62 -19.03
N LEU A 226 -5.36 1.70 -18.92
CA LEU A 226 -5.16 0.40 -18.27
C LEU A 226 -4.34 -0.56 -19.15
N GLU A 227 -4.54 -0.55 -20.46
CA GLU A 227 -3.71 -1.30 -21.43
C GLU A 227 -2.27 -0.79 -21.42
N ASP A 228 -2.04 0.53 -21.38
CA ASP A 228 -0.71 1.12 -21.25
C ASP A 228 0.00 0.66 -19.97
N ASN A 229 -0.75 0.44 -18.87
CA ASN A 229 -0.19 -0.13 -17.65
C ASN A 229 0.20 -1.61 -17.82
N VAL A 230 -0.53 -2.39 -18.61
CA VAL A 230 -0.12 -3.74 -19.01
C VAL A 230 1.19 -3.68 -19.80
N GLU A 231 1.28 -2.81 -20.81
CA GLU A 231 2.49 -2.67 -21.62
C GLU A 231 3.70 -2.24 -20.78
N ARG A 232 3.52 -1.31 -19.82
CA ARG A 232 4.59 -0.94 -18.88
C ARG A 232 5.13 -2.12 -18.08
N THR A 233 4.27 -3.08 -17.69
CA THR A 233 4.73 -4.30 -17.01
C THR A 233 5.50 -5.23 -17.93
N ILE A 234 5.10 -5.32 -19.20
CA ILE A 234 5.78 -6.12 -20.24
C ILE A 234 7.15 -5.50 -20.53
N ASP A 235 7.21 -4.18 -20.74
CA ASP A 235 8.45 -3.44 -20.91
C ASP A 235 9.38 -3.67 -19.72
N LEU A 236 8.88 -3.59 -18.48
CA LEU A 236 9.68 -3.87 -17.28
C LEU A 236 10.27 -5.29 -17.28
N GLU A 237 9.64 -6.27 -17.93
CA GLU A 237 10.17 -7.63 -18.03
C GLU A 237 11.23 -7.80 -19.12
N GLN A 238 11.16 -6.98 -20.18
CA GLN A 238 11.96 -7.07 -21.39
C GLN A 238 13.17 -6.13 -21.42
N MET A 239 13.03 -4.90 -20.93
CA MET A 239 14.12 -3.92 -20.84
C MET A 239 15.32 -4.52 -20.13
N ASP A 240 16.53 -4.04 -20.38
CA ASP A 240 17.70 -4.39 -19.58
C ASP A 240 17.83 -3.48 -18.33
N LYS A 241 18.77 -3.79 -17.42
CA LYS A 241 18.91 -3.03 -16.16
C LYS A 241 19.41 -1.60 -16.42
N SER A 242 20.35 -1.43 -17.35
CA SER A 242 20.91 -0.14 -17.75
C SER A 242 19.85 0.80 -18.34
N GLU A 243 19.00 0.28 -19.21
CA GLU A 243 17.88 1.03 -19.78
C GLU A 243 16.89 1.45 -18.69
N LEU A 244 16.60 0.55 -17.75
CA LEU A 244 15.71 0.83 -16.64
C LEU A 244 16.23 1.97 -15.74
N GLU A 245 17.54 2.01 -15.49
CA GLU A 245 18.21 3.07 -14.71
C GLU A 245 18.25 4.42 -15.44
N GLY A 246 18.26 4.39 -16.78
CA GLY A 246 18.18 5.58 -17.64
C GLY A 246 16.77 6.15 -17.80
N ARG A 247 15.72 5.41 -17.41
CA ARG A 247 14.32 5.85 -17.46
C ARG A 247 13.86 6.36 -16.10
N ALA A 248 13.09 7.45 -16.10
CA ALA A 248 12.44 7.94 -14.90
C ALA A 248 11.51 6.88 -14.30
N MET A 249 11.53 6.76 -12.97
CA MET A 249 10.55 5.97 -12.23
C MET A 249 9.16 6.61 -12.32
N PRO A 250 8.07 5.87 -12.04
CA PRO A 250 6.77 6.47 -11.86
C PRO A 250 6.79 7.54 -10.77
N ARG A 251 6.05 8.64 -10.97
CA ARG A 251 6.00 9.80 -10.06
C ARG A 251 5.72 9.43 -8.61
N GLU A 252 4.85 8.46 -8.39
CA GLU A 252 4.39 8.05 -7.06
C GLU A 252 5.20 6.90 -6.46
N SER A 253 6.20 6.39 -7.18
CA SER A 253 7.04 5.30 -6.68
C SER A 253 7.94 5.81 -5.54
N PRO A 254 8.09 5.05 -4.45
CA PRO A 254 9.18 5.27 -3.52
C PRO A 254 10.53 4.96 -4.20
N ARG A 255 11.63 5.43 -3.59
CA ARG A 255 13.00 5.16 -4.06
C ARG A 255 13.57 3.83 -3.60
N GLY A 256 12.97 3.21 -2.58
CA GLY A 256 13.41 1.93 -2.05
C GLY A 256 12.28 1.20 -1.31
N THR A 257 12.49 -0.09 -1.10
CA THR A 257 11.59 -0.94 -0.31
C THR A 257 11.97 -0.91 1.16
N ARG A 258 10.99 -0.82 2.05
CA ARG A 258 11.11 -0.98 3.50
C ARG A 258 10.42 -2.29 3.92
N GLY A 259 10.94 -2.90 4.98
CA GLY A 259 10.42 -4.16 5.51
C GLY A 259 10.82 -5.37 4.66
N ARG A 260 10.38 -6.57 5.10
CA ARG A 260 10.65 -7.83 4.39
C ARG A 260 9.50 -8.16 3.46
N ARG A 261 9.81 -8.77 2.31
CA ARG A 261 8.78 -9.35 1.44
C ARG A 261 8.12 -10.55 2.13
N PRO A 262 6.79 -10.70 2.07
CA PRO A 262 6.10 -11.91 2.50
C PRO A 262 6.73 -13.16 1.84
N GLY A 263 7.12 -14.14 2.66
CA GLY A 263 7.79 -15.36 2.19
C GLY A 263 9.31 -15.25 2.04
N GLN A 264 9.91 -14.06 2.24
CA GLN A 264 11.35 -13.93 2.46
C GLN A 264 11.65 -14.48 3.85
N GLY A 265 12.07 -15.74 3.92
CA GLY A 265 12.46 -16.37 5.18
C GLY A 265 13.45 -15.47 5.94
N ARG A 266 13.43 -15.53 7.28
CA ARG A 266 14.51 -14.92 8.07
C ARG A 266 15.82 -15.55 7.62
N GLU A 267 16.75 -14.76 7.08
CA GLU A 267 18.13 -15.21 6.91
C GLU A 267 18.60 -15.80 8.25
N GLY A 268 18.99 -17.07 8.22
CA GLY A 268 19.45 -17.82 9.38
C GLY A 268 18.45 -18.76 10.05
N ILE A 269 17.16 -18.78 9.68
CA ILE A 269 16.23 -19.81 10.15
C ILE A 269 15.85 -20.71 8.99
N THR A 270 16.65 -21.75 8.77
CA THR A 270 16.20 -22.88 7.98
C THR A 270 14.99 -23.49 8.70
N ASN A 271 13.83 -23.57 8.05
CA ASN A 271 12.71 -24.42 8.50
C ASN A 271 13.04 -25.92 8.43
N ARG A 272 14.31 -26.27 8.18
CA ARG A 272 14.81 -27.63 8.29
C ARG A 272 15.02 -27.89 9.78
N PRO A 273 14.31 -28.86 10.38
CA PRO A 273 14.65 -29.32 11.72
C PRO A 273 16.14 -29.67 11.72
N PRO A 274 16.90 -29.37 12.78
CA PRO A 274 18.28 -29.82 12.87
C PRO A 274 18.27 -31.33 12.66
N THR A 275 18.89 -31.79 11.57
CA THR A 275 19.11 -33.22 11.38
C THR A 275 19.94 -33.65 12.57
N GLN A 276 19.30 -34.37 13.48
CA GLN A 276 19.95 -35.04 14.59
C GLN A 276 21.07 -35.86 13.95
N ARG A 277 22.31 -35.55 14.34
CA ARG A 277 23.48 -36.28 13.87
C ARG A 277 23.38 -37.67 14.48
N ASP A 278 22.73 -38.60 13.77
CA ASP A 278 22.59 -39.98 14.21
C ASP A 278 23.98 -40.62 14.16
N GLY A 279 24.49 -40.94 15.35
CA GLY A 279 25.77 -41.59 15.53
C GLY A 279 25.65 -43.07 15.23
N ARG A 280 25.61 -43.44 13.96
CA ARG A 280 25.76 -44.83 13.50
C ARG A 280 26.44 -44.87 12.15
N GLY A 281 27.72 -45.23 12.16
CA GLY A 281 28.43 -45.67 10.97
C GLY A 281 27.97 -47.07 10.56
N ALA A 282 27.78 -47.25 9.26
CA ALA A 282 27.87 -48.47 8.46
C ALA A 282 27.37 -48.06 7.07
N GLY A 283 28.16 -48.06 5.99
CA GLY A 283 28.92 -49.19 5.50
C GLY A 283 28.06 -49.93 4.48
N GLY A 284 28.41 -49.85 3.20
CA GLY A 284 27.98 -50.83 2.20
C GLY A 284 27.09 -50.30 1.07
N ALA A 285 27.58 -50.52 -0.15
CA ALA A 285 26.93 -50.23 -1.42
C ALA A 285 25.74 -51.16 -1.71
N GLY A 286 24.72 -50.63 -2.37
CA GLY A 286 23.62 -51.38 -2.99
C GLY A 286 23.13 -50.63 -4.24
N PRO A 287 22.71 -51.33 -5.32
CA PRO A 287 22.50 -50.75 -6.63
C PRO A 287 21.19 -49.95 -6.75
N VAL A 288 21.19 -49.06 -7.75
CA VAL A 288 20.15 -48.11 -8.17
C VAL A 288 18.81 -48.80 -8.49
N GLY A 289 17.69 -48.18 -8.06
CA GLY A 289 16.31 -48.45 -8.50
C GLY A 289 15.64 -47.19 -9.06
N PRO A 290 14.56 -47.30 -9.85
CA PRO A 290 14.25 -46.34 -10.91
C PRO A 290 13.44 -45.12 -10.46
N GLY A 291 13.67 -44.02 -11.17
CA GLY A 291 12.69 -42.96 -11.39
C GLY A 291 12.89 -41.71 -10.53
N TRP A 292 13.28 -40.61 -11.18
CA TRP A 292 12.31 -39.73 -11.86
C TRP A 292 12.76 -39.52 -13.31
#